data_AF-H2L0E7-F1
#
_entry.id   AF-H2L0E7-F1
#
_cell.length_a   1.000
_cell.length_b   1.000
_cell.length_c   1.000
_cell.angle_alpha   90.00
_cell.angle_beta   90.00
_cell.angle_gamma   90.00
#
_symmetry.space_group_name_H-M   'P 1'
#
loop_
_entity.id
_entity.type
_entity.pdbx_description
1 polymer ?
#
loop_
_entity_poly.entity_id
_entity_poly.type
_entity_poly.pdbx_seq_one_letter_code
_entity_poly.pdbx_strand_id
1 'polypeptide(L)'
;MAASSFPLLNLPKKNLKKVFCNMSENEQVRISMVSKKTKELVREFHILKNIRPRLAFYDSIGYIVALSSVGSFYLFKNENIAEYAELDIKFSAPHFDAKSWLKHFLYIFHVSEINTIAFNLSDGRFDYLRLPMVQECLNNLNISNLSIDFTTQIPLMMKLISVFPPNIKLRLRQTFPEPLEPSRLFELRDCLN
;
A
#
# COMPACT_ATOMS: atom_id res chain seq x y z
N MET A 1 34.73 -13.01 -19.96
CA MET A 1 34.85 -13.03 -18.49
C MET A 1 33.80 -12.09 -17.91
N ALA A 2 32.72 -12.62 -17.34
CA ALA A 2 31.68 -11.80 -16.72
C ALA A 2 31.79 -11.90 -15.19
N ALA A 3 32.56 -11.00 -14.59
CA ALA A 3 32.27 -10.52 -13.25
C ALA A 3 32.05 -9.01 -13.43
N SER A 4 30.93 -8.43 -13.01
CA SER A 4 30.43 -8.50 -11.64
C SER A 4 29.00 -9.01 -11.52
N SER A 5 28.86 -10.20 -10.92
CA SER A 5 27.82 -10.39 -9.92
C SER A 5 27.99 -9.27 -8.87
N PHE A 6 26.96 -8.46 -8.66
CA PHE A 6 26.86 -7.42 -7.62
C PHE A 6 27.77 -7.73 -6.40
N PRO A 7 28.94 -7.07 -6.20
CA PRO A 7 29.97 -7.51 -5.25
C PRO A 7 29.45 -7.65 -3.82
N LEU A 8 28.49 -6.81 -3.46
CA LEU A 8 27.75 -6.87 -2.21
C LEU A 8 27.19 -8.28 -1.94
N LEU A 9 26.64 -8.95 -2.96
CA LEU A 9 25.99 -10.27 -2.86
C LEU A 9 26.94 -11.44 -2.66
N ASN A 10 28.26 -11.21 -2.75
CA ASN A 10 29.31 -12.19 -2.50
C ASN A 10 29.92 -12.04 -1.10
N LEU A 11 29.53 -11.02 -0.33
CA LEU A 11 29.99 -10.88 1.04
C LEU A 11 29.48 -12.04 1.91
N PRO A 12 30.23 -12.44 2.95
CA PRO A 12 29.76 -13.40 3.94
C PRO A 12 28.40 -12.98 4.54
N LYS A 13 27.53 -13.93 4.85
CA LYS A 13 26.14 -13.66 5.30
C LYS A 13 26.05 -12.67 6.46
N LYS A 14 26.97 -12.74 7.42
CA LYS A 14 27.07 -11.79 8.55
C LYS A 14 27.33 -10.35 8.08
N ASN A 15 28.18 -10.17 7.08
CA ASN A 15 28.52 -8.85 6.53
C ASN A 15 27.40 -8.34 5.64
N LEU A 16 26.78 -9.21 4.84
CA LEU A 16 25.56 -8.91 4.10
C LEU A 16 24.47 -8.35 5.02
N LYS A 17 24.13 -9.08 6.08
CA LYS A 17 23.14 -8.63 7.06
C LYS A 17 23.48 -7.25 7.63
N LYS A 18 24.74 -7.02 7.99
CA LYS A 18 25.18 -5.70 8.47
C LYS A 18 24.94 -4.60 7.42
N VAL A 19 25.26 -4.83 6.15
CA VAL A 19 25.02 -3.82 5.11
C VAL A 19 23.53 -3.53 4.96
N PHE A 20 22.68 -4.56 4.82
CA PHE A 20 21.24 -4.37 4.69
C PHE A 20 20.63 -3.70 5.92
N CYS A 21 21.08 -4.02 7.14
CA CYS A 21 20.60 -3.37 8.35
C CYS A 21 21.07 -1.90 8.51
N ASN A 22 22.09 -1.46 7.75
CA ASN A 22 22.52 -0.06 7.71
C ASN A 22 21.91 0.72 6.53
N MET A 23 21.22 0.05 5.60
CA MET A 23 20.42 0.71 4.58
C MET A 23 19.16 1.28 5.20
N SER A 24 18.78 2.48 4.79
CA SER A 24 17.45 3.04 5.04
C SER A 24 16.36 2.12 4.49
N GLU A 25 15.13 2.32 4.96
CA GLU A 25 13.95 1.64 4.41
C GLU A 25 13.87 1.80 2.88
N ASN A 26 14.05 3.02 2.39
CA ASN A 26 13.92 3.34 0.98
C ASN A 26 14.99 2.65 0.14
N GLU A 27 16.24 2.61 0.63
CA GLU A 27 17.32 1.87 -0.01
C GLU A 27 17.02 0.37 -0.05
N GLN A 28 16.42 -0.19 1.01
CA GLN A 28 15.98 -1.59 1.03
C GLN A 28 14.89 -1.85 0.01
N VAL A 29 13.89 -0.96 -0.10
CA VAL A 29 12.86 -1.06 -1.14
C VAL A 29 13.49 -1.01 -2.53
N ARG A 30 14.40 -0.07 -2.79
CA ARG A 30 15.08 0.08 -4.08
C ARG A 30 15.89 -1.16 -4.45
N ILE A 31 16.75 -1.64 -3.55
CA ILE A 31 17.58 -2.81 -3.82
C ILE A 31 16.76 -4.09 -3.96
N SER A 32 15.61 -4.20 -3.29
CA SER A 32 14.73 -5.37 -3.39
C SER A 32 14.19 -5.62 -4.80
N MET A 33 14.12 -4.58 -5.64
CA MET A 33 13.63 -4.70 -7.02
C MET A 33 14.70 -5.12 -8.02
N VAL A 34 15.98 -5.06 -7.64
CA VAL A 34 17.11 -5.33 -8.55
C VAL A 34 17.15 -6.79 -9.00
N SER A 35 16.82 -7.73 -8.12
CA SER A 35 16.86 -9.17 -8.42
C SER A 35 16.04 -9.97 -7.41
N LYS A 36 15.71 -11.22 -7.76
CA LYS A 36 15.15 -12.16 -6.79
C LYS A 36 16.04 -12.34 -5.56
N LYS A 37 17.37 -12.39 -5.73
CA LYS A 37 18.30 -12.56 -4.61
C LYS A 37 18.26 -11.38 -3.64
N THR A 38 18.26 -10.14 -4.15
CA THR A 38 18.17 -8.94 -3.30
C THR A 38 16.79 -8.83 -2.64
N LYS A 39 15.70 -9.20 -3.33
CA LYS A 39 14.36 -9.30 -2.74
C LYS A 39 14.32 -10.19 -1.50
N GLU A 40 14.87 -11.41 -1.60
CA GLU A 40 14.91 -12.33 -0.47
C GLU A 40 15.81 -11.84 0.67
N LEU A 41 16.94 -11.21 0.36
CA LEU A 41 17.82 -10.63 1.39
C LEU A 41 17.16 -9.48 2.14
N VAL A 42 16.41 -8.61 1.44
CA VAL A 42 15.62 -7.56 2.10
C VAL A 42 14.58 -8.21 2.99
N ARG A 43 13.83 -9.21 2.50
CA ARG A 43 12.86 -9.92 3.33
C ARG A 43 13.47 -10.57 4.57
N GLU A 44 14.68 -11.10 4.47
CA GLU A 44 15.39 -11.71 5.60
C GLU A 44 15.93 -10.66 6.58
N PHE A 45 16.48 -9.56 6.07
CA PHE A 45 17.27 -8.59 6.83
C PHE A 45 16.59 -7.23 7.04
N HIS A 46 15.32 -7.10 6.67
CA HIS A 46 14.60 -5.84 6.79
C HIS A 46 14.65 -5.30 8.22
N ILE A 47 14.83 -3.99 8.32
CA ILE A 47 14.98 -3.29 9.60
C ILE A 47 13.64 -3.06 10.31
N LEU A 48 12.55 -3.03 9.55
CA LEU A 48 11.24 -2.66 10.05
C LEU A 48 10.49 -3.88 10.59
N LYS A 49 10.33 -4.00 11.91
CA LYS A 49 9.62 -5.12 12.54
C LYS A 49 8.17 -4.75 12.85
N ASN A 50 7.28 -5.73 12.74
CA ASN A 50 5.85 -5.61 13.06
C ASN A 50 5.14 -4.45 12.34
N ILE A 51 5.51 -4.22 11.07
CA ILE A 51 4.90 -3.17 10.26
C ILE A 51 3.41 -3.44 10.10
N ARG A 52 2.62 -2.39 10.28
CA ARG A 52 1.20 -2.37 9.92
C ARG A 52 0.94 -1.19 8.98
N PRO A 53 1.10 -1.37 7.66
CA PRO A 53 1.06 -0.25 6.74
C PRO A 53 -0.35 0.33 6.63
N ARG A 54 -0.41 1.55 6.14
CA ARG A 54 -1.64 2.17 5.64
C ARG A 54 -1.61 2.18 4.12
N LEU A 55 -2.67 1.67 3.50
CA LEU A 55 -2.88 1.70 2.07
C LEU A 55 -3.95 2.75 1.76
N ALA A 56 -3.72 3.60 0.77
CA ALA A 56 -4.69 4.59 0.34
C ALA A 56 -4.81 4.60 -1.19
N PHE A 57 -6.02 4.34 -1.69
CA PHE A 57 -6.35 4.27 -3.10
C PHE A 57 -7.11 5.55 -3.49
N TYR A 58 -6.57 6.30 -4.45
CA TYR A 58 -7.08 7.64 -4.81
C TYR A 58 -7.64 7.71 -6.22
N ASP A 59 -6.94 7.13 -7.19
CA ASP A 59 -7.34 7.19 -8.60
C ASP A 59 -7.13 5.84 -9.29
N SER A 60 -7.57 5.76 -10.55
CA SER A 60 -7.39 4.58 -11.41
C SER A 60 -5.93 4.18 -11.62
N ILE A 61 -4.98 5.05 -11.29
CA ILE A 61 -3.60 4.94 -11.72
C ILE A 61 -2.67 4.63 -10.55
N GLY A 62 -3.04 4.99 -9.32
CA GLY A 62 -2.13 4.89 -8.20
C GLY A 62 -2.71 4.74 -6.80
N TYR A 63 -1.82 4.33 -5.90
CA TYR A 63 -2.09 4.20 -4.47
C TYR A 63 -0.83 4.53 -3.68
N ILE A 64 -1.05 4.90 -2.42
CA ILE A 64 0.00 5.22 -1.46
C ILE A 64 0.12 4.08 -0.45
N VAL A 65 1.35 3.68 -0.16
CA VAL A 65 1.68 2.82 0.98
C VAL A 65 2.50 3.60 1.98
N ALA A 66 2.02 3.70 3.22
CA ALA A 66 2.75 4.30 4.33
C ALA A 66 3.16 3.21 5.34
N LEU A 67 4.44 3.12 5.68
CA LEU A 67 4.93 2.08 6.61
C LEU A 67 4.85 2.45 8.09
N SER A 68 4.79 3.74 8.41
CA SER A 68 4.63 4.21 9.78
C SER A 68 3.81 5.51 9.82
N SER A 69 3.42 5.95 11.01
CA SER A 69 2.70 7.21 11.20
C SER A 69 3.54 8.45 10.87
N VAL A 70 4.87 8.30 10.81
CA VAL A 70 5.83 9.39 10.63
C VAL A 70 6.66 9.22 9.34
N GLY A 71 6.54 8.08 8.65
CA GLY A 71 7.56 7.62 7.68
C GLY A 71 7.03 7.23 6.31
N SER A 72 8.01 7.13 5.39
CA SER A 72 7.97 6.84 3.96
C SER A 72 6.63 6.44 3.36
N PHE A 73 6.21 7.25 2.40
CA PHE A 73 5.06 7.00 1.56
C PHE A 73 5.54 6.63 0.15
N TYR A 74 5.09 5.49 -0.35
CA TYR A 74 5.34 5.09 -1.74
C TYR A 74 4.08 5.30 -2.55
N LEU A 75 4.11 6.24 -3.48
CA LEU A 75 3.10 6.41 -4.50
C LEU A 75 3.50 5.55 -5.70
N PHE A 76 2.68 4.56 -6.03
CA PHE A 76 2.78 3.90 -7.33
C PHE A 76 1.85 4.59 -8.32
N LYS A 77 2.34 4.97 -9.51
CA LYS A 77 1.54 5.55 -10.59
C LYS A 77 2.20 5.31 -11.94
N ASN A 78 1.49 4.68 -12.89
CA ASN A 78 2.01 4.42 -14.26
C ASN A 78 3.42 3.82 -14.25
N GLU A 79 3.63 2.70 -13.54
CA GLU A 79 4.94 2.01 -13.44
C GLU A 79 6.07 2.84 -12.78
N ASN A 80 5.75 4.03 -12.29
CA ASN A 80 6.66 4.86 -11.54
C ASN A 80 6.33 4.75 -10.06
N ILE A 81 7.37 4.69 -9.25
CA ILE A 81 7.24 4.74 -7.80
C ILE A 81 7.88 6.04 -7.35
N ALA A 82 7.10 6.87 -6.66
CA ALA A 82 7.55 8.11 -6.06
C ALA A 82 7.53 7.98 -4.55
N GLU A 83 8.56 8.55 -3.91
CA GLU A 83 8.65 8.62 -2.46
C GLU A 83 8.22 10.00 -1.97
N TYR A 84 7.20 10.08 -1.11
CA TYR A 84 6.64 11.39 -0.70
C TYR A 84 7.46 12.09 0.38
N ALA A 85 8.31 11.37 1.14
CA ALA A 85 9.10 11.96 2.21
C ALA A 85 10.10 13.00 1.69
N GLU A 86 10.55 12.85 0.44
CA GLU A 86 11.53 13.74 -0.19
C GLU A 86 11.01 14.46 -1.43
N LEU A 87 9.70 14.34 -1.75
CA LEU A 87 8.95 14.95 -2.88
C LEU A 87 9.54 14.80 -4.31
N ASP A 88 10.80 14.42 -4.47
CA ASP A 88 11.54 14.48 -5.73
C ASP A 88 12.10 13.12 -6.19
N ILE A 89 12.19 12.12 -5.30
CA ILE A 89 12.74 10.83 -5.73
C ILE A 89 11.65 9.97 -6.37
N LYS A 90 11.63 10.00 -7.69
CA LYS A 90 10.93 9.05 -8.55
C LYS A 90 11.94 8.05 -9.07
N PHE A 91 11.67 6.77 -8.88
CA PHE A 91 12.38 5.73 -9.60
C PHE A 91 11.39 4.97 -10.49
N SER A 92 11.87 4.63 -11.68
CA SER A 92 11.10 3.84 -12.63
C SER A 92 11.18 2.36 -12.26
N ALA A 93 10.05 1.69 -12.32
CA ALA A 93 9.93 0.27 -12.02
C ALA A 93 9.08 -0.41 -13.11
N PRO A 94 9.55 -0.42 -14.38
CA PRO A 94 8.74 -0.81 -15.55
C PRO A 94 8.35 -2.30 -15.53
N HIS A 95 8.97 -3.10 -14.67
CA HIS A 95 8.64 -4.51 -14.48
C HIS A 95 7.49 -4.74 -13.50
N PHE A 96 6.96 -3.68 -12.89
CA PHE A 96 5.86 -3.74 -11.94
C PHE A 96 4.62 -3.06 -12.50
N ASP A 97 3.53 -3.81 -12.56
CA ASP A 97 2.19 -3.26 -12.52
C ASP A 97 1.77 -2.97 -11.06
N ALA A 98 0.61 -2.34 -10.88
CA ALA A 98 0.11 -1.98 -9.55
C ALA A 98 -0.06 -3.20 -8.62
N LYS A 99 -0.48 -4.34 -9.19
CA LYS A 99 -0.74 -5.57 -8.45
C LYS A 99 0.56 -6.21 -7.94
N SER A 100 1.49 -6.42 -8.85
CA SER A 100 2.80 -7.00 -8.59
C SER A 100 3.63 -6.11 -7.68
N TRP A 101 3.51 -4.78 -7.78
CA TRP A 101 4.12 -3.85 -6.83
C TRP A 101 3.57 -4.03 -5.42
N LEU A 102 2.24 -4.05 -5.26
CA LEU A 102 1.61 -4.24 -3.94
C LEU A 102 2.05 -5.55 -3.31
N LYS A 103 1.99 -6.65 -4.07
CA LYS A 103 2.44 -7.97 -3.61
C LYS A 103 3.93 -7.97 -3.25
N HIS A 104 4.76 -7.30 -4.04
CA HIS A 104 6.19 -7.19 -3.77
C HIS A 104 6.45 -6.49 -2.45
N PHE A 105 5.78 -5.36 -2.24
CA PHE A 105 5.90 -4.57 -1.03
C PHE A 105 5.48 -5.34 0.23
N LEU A 106 4.29 -5.97 0.19
CA LEU A 106 3.79 -6.78 1.29
C LEU A 106 4.74 -7.95 1.62
N TYR A 107 5.33 -8.54 0.58
CA TYR A 107 6.27 -9.65 0.71
C TYR A 107 7.58 -9.25 1.40
N ILE A 108 8.26 -8.20 0.93
CA ILE A 108 9.59 -7.82 1.43
C ILE A 108 9.55 -7.36 2.90
N PHE A 109 8.41 -6.87 3.36
CA PHE A 109 8.23 -6.43 4.74
C PHE A 109 7.52 -7.44 5.64
N HIS A 110 7.22 -8.63 5.11
CA HIS A 110 6.54 -9.69 5.85
C HIS A 110 5.25 -9.20 6.53
N VAL A 111 4.46 -8.39 5.79
CA VAL A 111 3.25 -7.78 6.32
C VAL A 111 2.23 -8.87 6.61
N SER A 112 1.83 -9.00 7.89
CA SER A 112 0.77 -9.89 8.33
C SER A 112 -0.53 -9.17 8.66
N GLU A 113 -0.47 -7.85 8.86
CA GLU A 113 -1.61 -7.02 9.23
C GLU A 113 -1.51 -5.65 8.54
N ILE A 114 -2.62 -5.16 8.00
CA ILE A 114 -2.80 -3.82 7.48
C ILE A 114 -3.50 -2.98 8.55
N ASN A 115 -2.90 -1.85 8.93
CA ASN A 115 -3.51 -0.96 9.90
C ASN A 115 -4.77 -0.31 9.33
N THR A 116 -4.67 0.26 8.12
CA THR A 116 -5.78 0.98 7.51
C THR A 116 -5.77 0.83 6.01
N ILE A 117 -6.93 0.53 5.43
CA ILE A 117 -7.18 0.70 4.00
C ILE A 117 -8.07 1.92 3.84
N ALA A 118 -7.67 2.83 2.95
CA ALA A 118 -8.38 4.04 2.64
C ALA A 118 -8.81 4.05 1.16
N PHE A 119 -10.08 4.34 0.90
CA PHE A 119 -10.58 4.61 -0.45
C PHE A 119 -11.07 6.05 -0.53
N ASN A 120 -10.47 6.83 -1.43
CA ASN A 120 -10.96 8.15 -1.74
C ASN A 120 -11.94 8.05 -2.93
N LEU A 121 -13.22 8.35 -2.68
CA LEU A 121 -14.28 8.33 -3.69
C LEU A 121 -14.75 9.74 -4.07
N SER A 122 -14.15 10.76 -3.47
CA SER A 122 -14.68 12.13 -3.51
C SER A 122 -14.48 12.82 -4.86
N ASP A 123 -13.49 12.40 -5.65
CA ASP A 123 -13.21 12.95 -6.98
C ASP A 123 -13.84 12.13 -8.13
N GLY A 124 -14.53 11.03 -7.82
CA GLY A 124 -15.09 10.11 -8.80
C GLY A 124 -14.07 9.38 -9.67
N ARG A 125 -12.77 9.45 -9.34
CA ARG A 125 -11.68 8.87 -10.13
C ARG A 125 -11.28 7.48 -9.69
N PHE A 126 -11.78 7.00 -8.56
CA PHE A 126 -11.50 5.65 -8.12
C PHE A 126 -12.09 4.64 -9.12
N ASP A 127 -11.19 3.88 -9.75
CA ASP A 127 -11.58 2.81 -10.66
C ASP A 127 -11.93 1.54 -9.88
N TYR A 128 -13.22 1.27 -9.79
CA TYR A 128 -13.76 0.09 -9.13
C TYR A 128 -13.25 -1.23 -9.73
N LEU A 129 -12.75 -1.24 -10.97
CA LEU A 129 -12.16 -2.43 -11.61
C LEU A 129 -10.89 -2.89 -10.89
N ARG A 130 -10.31 -2.06 -10.01
CA ARG A 130 -9.18 -2.45 -9.17
C ARG A 130 -9.59 -3.20 -7.90
N LEU A 131 -10.86 -3.18 -7.50
CA LEU A 131 -11.28 -3.82 -6.26
C LEU A 131 -10.92 -5.33 -6.21
N PRO A 132 -11.10 -6.12 -7.29
CA PRO A 132 -10.65 -7.51 -7.32
C PRO A 132 -9.12 -7.64 -7.11
N MET A 133 -8.33 -6.74 -7.70
CA MET A 133 -6.88 -6.73 -7.51
C MET A 133 -6.51 -6.45 -6.05
N VAL A 134 -7.18 -5.48 -5.42
CA VAL A 134 -6.96 -5.15 -4.01
C VAL A 134 -7.34 -6.33 -3.12
N GLN A 135 -8.51 -6.95 -3.34
CA GLN A 135 -8.93 -8.14 -2.61
C GLN A 135 -7.92 -9.29 -2.73
N GLU A 136 -7.43 -9.54 -3.95
CA GLU A 136 -6.47 -10.61 -4.19
C GLU A 136 -5.12 -10.34 -3.50
N CYS A 137 -4.62 -9.11 -3.56
CA CYS A 137 -3.36 -8.73 -2.91
C CYS A 137 -3.42 -8.78 -1.39
N LEU A 138 -4.60 -8.53 -0.82
CA LEU A 138 -4.81 -8.45 0.62
C LEU A 138 -5.43 -9.73 1.20
N ASN A 139 -5.61 -10.75 0.36
CA ASN A 139 -6.16 -12.03 0.79
C ASN A 139 -5.31 -12.63 1.92
N ASN A 140 -5.98 -13.09 2.97
CA ASN A 140 -5.38 -13.63 4.20
C ASN A 140 -4.61 -12.61 5.08
N LEU A 141 -4.66 -11.31 4.79
CA LEU A 141 -4.14 -10.29 5.70
C LEU A 141 -5.22 -9.82 6.67
N ASN A 142 -4.84 -9.66 7.94
CA ASN A 142 -5.72 -9.02 8.90
C ASN A 142 -5.78 -7.52 8.59
N ILE A 143 -6.98 -6.95 8.54
CA ILE A 143 -7.16 -5.51 8.28
C ILE A 143 -7.90 -4.90 9.45
N SER A 144 -7.27 -3.94 10.11
CA SER A 144 -7.81 -3.34 11.34
C SER A 144 -8.88 -2.28 11.05
N ASN A 145 -8.66 -1.43 10.03
CA ASN A 145 -9.55 -0.32 9.72
C ASN A 145 -9.84 -0.22 8.22
N LEU A 146 -11.12 -0.04 7.88
CA LEU A 146 -11.57 0.38 6.55
C LEU A 146 -12.02 1.82 6.64
N SER A 147 -11.45 2.67 5.80
CA SER A 147 -11.84 4.06 5.75
C SER A 147 -12.24 4.50 4.36
N ILE A 148 -13.46 4.98 4.23
CA ILE A 148 -14.02 5.40 2.94
C ILE A 148 -14.33 6.88 3.05
N ASP A 149 -13.83 7.66 2.10
CA ASP A 149 -14.21 9.06 1.98
C ASP A 149 -15.65 9.12 1.47
N PHE A 150 -16.47 9.91 2.14
CA PHE A 150 -17.89 10.03 1.85
C PHE A 150 -18.07 10.60 0.44
N THR A 151 -19.00 10.02 -0.30
CA THR A 151 -19.28 10.35 -1.70
C THR A 151 -20.78 10.24 -1.95
N THR A 152 -21.25 10.88 -3.02
CA THR A 152 -22.61 10.68 -3.53
C THR A 152 -22.81 9.29 -4.14
N GLN A 153 -21.74 8.53 -4.35
CA GLN A 153 -21.77 7.16 -4.89
C GLN A 153 -22.04 6.10 -3.80
N ILE A 154 -23.17 6.22 -3.11
CA ILE A 154 -23.58 5.29 -2.03
C ILE A 154 -23.52 3.81 -2.48
N PRO A 155 -24.00 3.42 -3.68
CA PRO A 155 -23.89 2.03 -4.13
C PRO A 155 -22.45 1.52 -4.19
N LEU A 156 -21.49 2.36 -4.58
CA LEU A 156 -20.08 2.00 -4.64
C LEU A 156 -19.49 1.84 -3.23
N MET A 157 -19.81 2.75 -2.32
CA MET A 157 -19.39 2.67 -0.93
C MET A 157 -19.94 1.40 -0.27
N MET A 158 -21.21 1.05 -0.49
CA MET A 158 -21.79 -0.18 0.04
C MET A 158 -21.12 -1.43 -0.52
N LYS A 159 -20.76 -1.42 -1.80
CA LYS A 159 -19.98 -2.49 -2.42
C LYS A 159 -18.57 -2.61 -1.84
N LEU A 160 -17.92 -1.50 -1.47
CA LEU A 160 -16.64 -1.56 -0.77
C LEU A 160 -16.79 -2.16 0.62
N ILE A 161 -17.79 -1.73 1.39
CA ILE A 161 -18.04 -2.26 2.73
C ILE A 161 -18.30 -3.77 2.68
N SER A 162 -19.12 -4.23 1.73
CA SER A 162 -19.45 -5.67 1.61
C SER A 162 -18.29 -6.56 1.18
N VAL A 163 -17.23 -5.97 0.61
CA VAL A 163 -16.04 -6.69 0.17
C VAL A 163 -15.09 -7.03 1.31
N PHE A 164 -15.13 -6.27 2.41
CA PHE A 164 -14.24 -6.49 3.55
C PHE A 164 -14.95 -7.25 4.68
N PRO A 165 -14.20 -7.96 5.55
CA PRO A 165 -14.77 -8.67 6.68
C PRO A 165 -15.62 -7.76 7.58
N PRO A 166 -16.77 -8.22 8.11
CA PRO A 166 -17.69 -7.38 8.87
C PRO A 166 -17.13 -6.90 10.23
N ASN A 167 -16.08 -7.56 10.74
CA ASN A 167 -15.40 -7.18 11.97
C ASN A 167 -14.36 -6.05 11.78
N ILE A 168 -14.17 -5.56 10.56
CA ILE A 168 -13.28 -4.43 10.29
C ILE A 168 -13.85 -3.15 10.90
N LYS A 169 -13.00 -2.33 11.52
CA LYS A 169 -13.45 -1.03 12.02
C LYS A 169 -13.72 -0.09 10.84
N LEU A 170 -14.98 0.20 10.58
CA LEU A 170 -15.40 1.14 9.55
C LEU A 170 -15.26 2.59 10.03
N ARG A 171 -14.64 3.44 9.21
CA ARG A 171 -14.55 4.89 9.40
C ARG A 171 -14.93 5.63 8.13
N LEU A 172 -16.12 6.22 8.12
CA LEU A 172 -16.53 7.14 7.06
C LEU A 172 -15.88 8.51 7.32
N ARG A 173 -15.25 9.08 6.28
CA ARG A 173 -14.57 10.37 6.36
C ARG A 173 -15.26 11.38 5.46
N GLN A 174 -15.75 12.46 6.04
CA GLN A 174 -16.26 13.57 5.27
C GLN A 174 -15.08 14.41 4.77
N THR A 175 -14.85 14.42 3.45
CA THR A 175 -13.76 15.21 2.83
C THR A 175 -14.21 16.61 2.41
N PHE A 176 -15.51 16.83 2.25
CA PHE A 176 -16.08 18.15 1.94
C PHE A 176 -16.60 18.85 3.21
N PRO A 177 -16.46 20.18 3.31
CA PRO A 177 -16.87 20.92 4.50
C PRO A 177 -18.40 20.95 4.72
N GLU A 178 -19.19 20.71 3.67
CA GLU A 178 -20.64 20.78 3.74
C GLU A 178 -21.22 19.56 4.47
N PRO A 179 -22.03 19.75 5.53
CA PRO A 179 -22.73 18.66 6.22
C PRO A 179 -23.51 17.79 5.24
N LEU A 180 -23.65 16.52 5.57
CA LEU A 180 -24.50 15.63 4.80
C LEU A 180 -25.95 16.08 4.90
N GLU A 181 -26.57 16.29 3.74
CA GLU A 181 -28.01 16.50 3.66
C GLU A 181 -28.76 15.37 4.37
N PRO A 182 -29.82 15.66 5.16
CA PRO A 182 -30.52 14.65 5.95
C PRO A 182 -30.97 13.43 5.15
N SER A 183 -31.42 13.61 3.91
CA SER A 183 -31.82 12.52 3.01
C SER A 183 -30.69 11.51 2.76
N ARG A 184 -29.45 11.98 2.66
CA ARG A 184 -28.26 11.13 2.48
C ARG A 184 -27.86 10.41 3.76
N LEU A 185 -28.05 11.06 4.91
CA LEU A 185 -27.86 10.40 6.21
C LEU A 185 -28.86 9.28 6.42
N PHE A 186 -30.11 9.45 5.96
CA PHE A 186 -31.11 8.38 5.98
C PHE A 186 -30.71 7.21 5.09
N GLU A 187 -30.38 7.48 3.81
CA GLU A 187 -29.91 6.45 2.87
C GLU A 187 -28.71 5.67 3.41
N LEU A 188 -27.76 6.37 4.05
CA LEU A 188 -26.61 5.76 4.71
C LEU A 188 -27.01 4.86 5.89
N ARG A 189 -27.90 5.35 6.77
CA ARG A 189 -28.37 4.61 7.95
C ARG A 189 -29.08 3.32 7.55
N ASP A 190 -29.95 3.40 6.54
CA ASP A 190 -30.69 2.25 6.05
C ASP A 190 -29.75 1.18 5.45
N CYS A 191 -28.60 1.60 4.93
CA CYS A 191 -27.60 0.69 4.38
C CYS A 191 -26.64 0.09 5.43
N LEU A 192 -26.51 0.70 6.62
CA LEU A 192 -25.59 0.27 7.68
C LEU A 192 -26.26 -0.53 8.80
N ASN A 193 -27.59 -0.54 8.85
CA ASN A 193 -28.40 -1.36 9.76
C ASN A 193 -28.70 -2.74 9.14
#